data_AF-A0A962RIJ7-F1
#
_entry.id   AF-A0A962RIJ7-F1
#
_cell.length_a   1.000
_cell.length_b   1.000
_cell.length_c   1.000
_cell.angle_alpha   90.00
_cell.angle_beta   90.00
_cell.angle_gamma   90.00
#
_symmetry.space_group_name_H-M   'P 1'
#
loop_
_entity.id
_entity.type
_entity.pdbx_description
1 polymer ?
#
loop_
_entity_poly.entity_id
_entity_poly.type
_entity_poly.pdbx_seq_one_letter_code
_entity_poly.pdbx_strand_id
1 'polypeptide(L)'
;MDYFLAIVVSGLLSGAIYALMGIALVVIYRSSGVLNLSLGEWAMLGARLTGSSAQLFGLPLMGAIATALVALSLLAVAFNRLVIRHLIARPVVSVV
;
A
#
# COMPACT_ATOMS: atom_id res chain seq x y z
N MET A 1 -30.57 3.32 -18.10
CA MET A 1 -29.24 3.82 -18.51
C MET A 1 -28.26 3.82 -17.32
N ASP A 2 -28.75 4.15 -16.12
CA ASP A 2 -27.92 4.34 -14.92
C ASP A 2 -27.16 3.09 -14.47
N TYR A 3 -27.78 1.90 -14.58
CA TYR A 3 -27.12 0.64 -14.24
C TYR A 3 -25.90 0.34 -15.13
N PHE A 4 -26.03 0.59 -16.44
CA PHE A 4 -24.92 0.43 -17.37
C PHE A 4 -23.78 1.38 -17.03
N LEU A 5 -24.08 2.66 -16.76
CA LEU A 5 -23.08 3.64 -16.34
C LEU A 5 -22.42 3.25 -15.02
N ALA A 6 -23.17 2.74 -14.04
CA ALA A 6 -22.63 2.28 -12.77
C ALA A 6 -21.61 1.14 -12.93
N ILE A 7 -21.91 0.15 -13.80
CA ILE A 7 -20.97 -0.94 -14.08
C ILE A 7 -19.71 -0.42 -14.77
N VAL A 8 -19.85 0.48 -15.75
CA VAL A 8 -18.70 1.06 -16.46
C VAL A 8 -17.80 1.82 -15.48
N VAL A 9 -18.37 2.65 -14.62
CA VAL A 9 -17.61 3.40 -13.60
C VAL A 9 -16.96 2.44 -12.60
N SER A 10 -17.69 1.44 -12.09
CA SER A 10 -17.13 0.46 -11.17
C SER A 10 -15.99 -0.35 -11.79
N GLY A 11 -16.12 -0.72 -13.07
CA GLY A 11 -15.08 -1.41 -13.83
C GLY A 11 -13.84 -0.54 -14.01
N LEU A 12 -14.02 0.73 -14.35
CA LEU A 12 -12.92 1.70 -14.47
C LEU A 12 -12.20 1.91 -13.14
N LEU A 13 -12.93 2.08 -12.04
CA LEU A 13 -12.34 2.24 -10.71
C LEU A 13 -11.55 1.00 -10.30
N SER A 14 -12.09 -0.19 -10.53
CA SER A 14 -11.40 -1.46 -10.23
C SER A 14 -10.15 -1.62 -11.09
N GLY A 15 -10.24 -1.33 -12.39
CA GLY A 15 -9.11 -1.36 -13.32
C GLY A 15 -8.02 -0.36 -12.95
N ALA A 16 -8.38 0.84 -12.51
CA ALA A 16 -7.44 1.85 -12.04
C ALA A 16 -6.67 1.37 -10.79
N ILE A 17 -7.35 0.73 -9.84
CA ILE A 17 -6.70 0.14 -8.67
C ILE A 17 -5.71 -0.95 -9.09
N TYR A 18 -6.10 -1.86 -9.99
CA TYR A 18 -5.20 -2.91 -10.47
C TYR A 18 -4.00 -2.36 -11.25
N ALA A 19 -4.21 -1.33 -12.07
CA ALA A 19 -3.12 -0.65 -12.79
C ALA A 19 -2.12 0.00 -11.82
N LEU A 20 -2.61 0.71 -10.80
CA LEU A 20 -1.77 1.32 -9.76
C LEU A 20 -1.00 0.26 -8.95
N MET A 21 -1.65 -0.84 -8.59
CA MET A 21 -1.00 -1.97 -7.89
C MET A 21 0.11 -2.60 -8.75
N GLY A 22 -0.14 -2.76 -10.06
CA GLY A 22 0.88 -3.23 -11.00
C GLY A 22 2.08 -2.29 -11.08
N ILE A 23 1.85 -0.98 -11.17
CA ILE A 23 2.92 0.03 -11.16
C ILE A 23 3.72 -0.04 -9.86
N ALA A 24 3.06 -0.13 -8.71
CA ALA A 24 3.72 -0.25 -7.42
C ALA A 24 4.62 -1.50 -7.33
N LEU A 25 4.13 -2.65 -7.82
CA LEU A 25 4.92 -3.88 -7.88
C LEU A 25 6.17 -3.71 -8.75
N VAL A 26 6.04 -3.12 -9.94
CA VAL A 26 7.16 -2.89 -10.86
C VAL A 26 8.19 -1.93 -10.23
N VAL A 27 7.75 -0.85 -9.59
CA VAL A 27 8.65 0.11 -8.92
C VAL A 27 9.44 -0.57 -7.81
N ILE A 28 8.77 -1.36 -6.95
CA ILE A 28 9.44 -2.08 -5.86
C ILE A 28 10.42 -3.12 -6.42
N TYR A 29 9.99 -3.91 -7.40
CA TYR A 29 10.83 -4.94 -8.01
C TYR A 29 12.07 -4.34 -8.66
N ARG A 30 11.93 -3.24 -9.43
CA ARG A 30 13.07 -2.57 -10.06
C ARG A 30 14.07 -2.00 -9.06
N SER A 31 13.61 -1.56 -7.89
CA SER A 31 14.50 -0.98 -6.86
C SER A 31 15.19 -2.03 -5.99
N SER A 32 14.55 -3.17 -5.74
CA SER A 32 15.01 -4.19 -4.79
C SER A 32 15.59 -5.44 -5.44
N GLY A 33 15.24 -5.73 -6.70
CA GLY A 33 15.56 -6.99 -7.36
C GLY A 33 14.77 -8.20 -6.84
N VAL A 34 13.84 -8.00 -5.90
CA VAL A 34 13.06 -9.08 -5.26
C VAL A 34 11.58 -8.76 -5.36
N LEU A 35 10.77 -9.80 -5.61
CA LEU A 35 9.32 -9.66 -5.64
C LEU A 35 8.77 -9.48 -4.22
N ASN A 36 8.11 -8.35 -3.97
CA ASN A 36 7.48 -8.08 -2.68
C ASN A 36 6.07 -8.68 -2.62
N LEU A 37 5.94 -9.84 -1.98
CA LEU A 37 4.65 -10.53 -1.79
C LEU A 37 3.74 -9.87 -0.73
N SER A 38 4.28 -8.97 0.09
CA SER A 38 3.49 -8.24 1.10
C SER A 38 2.72 -7.05 0.55
N LEU A 39 2.88 -6.71 -0.75
CA LEU A 39 2.29 -5.51 -1.35
C LEU A 39 0.76 -5.43 -1.14
N GLY A 40 0.06 -6.57 -1.25
CA GLY A 40 -1.38 -6.64 -0.99
C GLY A 40 -1.74 -6.25 0.44
N GLU A 41 -0.94 -6.68 1.41
CA GLU A 41 -1.15 -6.37 2.83
C GLU A 41 -0.93 -4.87 3.11
N TRP A 42 0.10 -4.27 2.51
CA TRP A 42 0.33 -2.82 2.62
C TRP A 42 -0.84 -2.00 2.05
N ALA A 43 -1.41 -2.43 0.92
CA ALA A 43 -2.58 -1.80 0.34
C ALA A 43 -3.83 -1.96 1.22
N MET A 44 -4.08 -3.17 1.74
CA MET A 44 -5.19 -3.44 2.67
C MET A 44 -5.07 -2.60 3.95
N LEU A 45 -3.88 -2.50 4.52
CA LEU A 45 -3.61 -1.70 5.70
C LEU A 45 -3.93 -0.21 5.46
N GLY A 46 -3.54 0.33 4.30
CA GLY A 46 -3.91 1.70 3.91
C GLY A 46 -5.41 1.93 3.81
N ALA A 47 -6.13 1.00 3.17
CA ALA A 47 -7.59 1.06 3.06
C ALA A 47 -8.25 0.95 4.45
N ARG A 48 -7.76 0.05 5.30
CA ARG A 48 -8.28 -0.16 6.65
C ARG A 48 -8.03 1.03 7.56
N LEU A 49 -6.85 1.64 7.49
CA LEU A 49 -6.53 2.86 8.23
C LEU A 49 -7.39 4.04 7.77
N THR A 50 -7.61 4.18 6.46
CA THR A 50 -8.50 5.23 5.92
C THR A 50 -9.92 5.04 6.45
N GLY A 51 -10.50 3.84 6.31
CA GLY A 51 -11.85 3.54 6.78
C GLY A 51 -12.00 3.70 8.30
N SER A 52 -11.02 3.23 9.06
CA SER A 52 -11.03 3.35 10.52
C SER A 52 -10.90 4.81 10.95
N SER A 53 -10.08 5.61 10.27
CA SER A 53 -9.93 7.05 10.56
C SER A 53 -11.24 7.81 10.31
N ALA A 54 -11.94 7.49 9.22
CA ALA A 54 -13.24 8.08 8.91
C ALA A 54 -14.30 7.70 9.97
N GLN A 55 -14.31 6.44 10.42
CA GLN A 55 -15.29 5.95 11.39
C GLN A 55 -15.02 6.38 12.84
N LEU A 56 -13.77 6.27 13.30
CA LEU A 56 -13.38 6.52 14.69
C LEU A 56 -13.28 8.02 14.99
N PHE A 57 -12.73 8.80 14.06
CA PHE A 57 -12.48 10.24 14.26
C PHE A 57 -13.49 11.13 13.54
N GLY A 58 -14.45 10.54 12.80
CA GLY A 58 -15.46 11.29 12.05
C GLY A 58 -14.87 12.15 10.93
N LEU A 59 -13.66 11.81 10.45
CA LEU A 59 -12.96 12.64 9.48
C LEU A 59 -13.62 12.56 8.10
N PRO A 60 -13.67 13.67 7.34
CA PRO A 60 -14.04 13.63 5.93
C PRO A 60 -13.04 12.76 5.16
N LEU A 61 -13.47 12.20 4.02
CA LEU A 61 -12.69 11.23 3.25
C LEU A 61 -11.24 11.71 2.97
N MET A 62 -11.06 12.97 2.58
CA MET A 62 -9.73 13.53 2.34
C MET A 62 -8.87 13.58 3.59
N GLY A 63 -9.46 13.91 4.74
CA GLY A 63 -8.77 13.89 6.03
C GLY A 63 -8.38 12.47 6.44
N ALA A 64 -9.28 11.50 6.23
CA ALA A 64 -9.02 10.09 6.51
C ALA A 64 -7.93 9.47 5.61
N ILE A 65 -7.86 9.88 4.34
CA ILE A 65 -6.79 9.48 3.42
C ILE A 65 -5.47 10.09 3.89
N ALA A 66 -5.47 11.38 4.26
CA ALA A 66 -4.26 12.04 4.75
C ALA A 66 -3.71 11.39 6.03
N THR A 67 -4.57 11.04 6.99
CA THR A 67 -4.14 10.33 8.21
C THR A 67 -3.58 8.95 7.89
N ALA A 68 -4.21 8.20 6.99
CA ALA A 68 -3.72 6.89 6.57
C ALA A 68 -2.35 6.98 5.86
N LEU A 69 -2.15 7.98 5.00
CA LEU A 69 -0.87 8.23 4.31
C LEU A 69 0.25 8.55 5.31
N VAL A 70 -0.03 9.42 6.29
CA VAL A 70 0.95 9.75 7.34
C VAL A 70 1.27 8.50 8.17
N ALA A 71 0.27 7.75 8.61
CA ALA A 71 0.46 6.54 9.40
C ALA A 71 1.26 5.46 8.63
N LEU A 72 0.93 5.21 7.36
CA LEU A 72 1.66 4.28 6.51
C LEU A 72 3.10 4.72 6.26
N SER A 73 3.34 6.01 6.04
CA SER A 73 4.68 6.56 5.82
C SER A 73 5.54 6.37 7.07
N LEU A 74 4.98 6.65 8.26
CA LEU A 74 5.66 6.40 9.52
C LEU A 74 5.96 4.92 9.74
N LEU A 75 5.00 4.04 9.43
CA LEU A 75 5.19 2.59 9.51
C LEU A 75 6.28 2.10 8.56
N ALA A 76 6.31 2.59 7.32
CA ALA A 76 7.33 2.25 6.34
C ALA A 76 8.73 2.70 6.79
N VAL A 77 8.85 3.92 7.32
CA VAL A 77 10.12 4.43 7.88
C VAL A 77 10.55 3.62 9.10
N ALA A 78 9.62 3.28 10.01
CA ALA A 78 9.90 2.46 11.18
C ALA A 78 10.35 1.05 10.76
N PHE A 79 9.65 0.42 9.82
CA PHE A 79 10.02 -0.89 9.28
C PHE A 79 11.40 -0.87 8.64
N ASN A 80 11.73 0.16 7.85
CA ASN A 80 13.05 0.30 7.26
C ASN A 80 14.15 0.43 8.34
N ARG A 81 13.92 1.25 9.37
CA ARG A 81 14.91 1.49 10.44
C ARG A 81 15.07 0.29 11.39
N LEU A 82 13.98 -0.36 11.75
CA LEU A 82 13.96 -1.40 12.77
C LEU A 82 14.18 -2.80 12.19
N VAL A 83 13.71 -3.06 10.97
CA VAL A 83 13.80 -4.40 10.36
C VAL A 83 14.89 -4.40 9.29
N ILE A 84 14.69 -3.65 8.20
CA ILE A 84 15.56 -3.76 7.01
C ILE A 84 17.01 -3.40 7.32
N ARG A 85 17.26 -2.30 8.03
CA ARG A 85 18.62 -1.88 8.40
C ARG A 85 19.37 -2.92 9.23
N HIS A 86 18.67 -3.69 10.06
CA HIS A 86 19.29 -4.76 10.87
C HIS A 86 19.50 -6.06 10.10
N LEU A 87 18.67 -6.33 9.07
CA LEU A 87 18.82 -7.51 8.22
C LEU A 87 19.95 -7.37 7.20
N ILE A 88 20.14 -6.18 6.62
CA ILE A 88 21.22 -5.92 5.66
C ILE A 88 22.60 -5.87 6.34
N ALA A 89 22.65 -5.60 7.65
CA ALA A 89 23.90 -5.48 8.40
C ALA A 89 24.61 -6.83 8.68
N ARG A 90 24.06 -7.97 8.25
CA ARG A 90 24.74 -9.26 8.34
C ARG A 90 25.25 -9.67 6.96
N PRO A 91 26.54 -10.01 6.81
CA PRO A 91 27.06 -10.48 5.53
C PRO A 91 26.27 -11.71 5.12
N VAL A 92 25.89 -11.74 3.84
CA VAL A 92 25.31 -12.89 3.16
C VAL A 92 26.37 -13.98 3.14
N VAL A 93 26.60 -14.66 4.26
CA VAL A 93 27.12 -16.02 4.22
C VAL A 93 25.97 -16.80 3.59
N SER A 94 26.12 -16.99 2.29
CA SER A 94 25.37 -17.92 1.48
C SER A 94 25.10 -19.18 2.29
N VAL A 95 23.85 -19.35 2.69
CA VAL A 95 23.37 -20.67 3.06
C VAL A 95 23.28 -21.41 1.72
N VAL A 96 24.23 -22.34 1.60
CA VAL A 96 24.45 -23.36 0.56
C VAL A 96 23.22 -23.69 -0.26
#